data_AF-A0A842X9S3-F1
#
_entry.id   AF-A0A842X9S3-F1
#
_cell.length_a   1.000
_cell.length_b   1.000
_cell.length_c   1.000
_cell.angle_alpha   90.00
_cell.angle_beta   90.00
_cell.angle_gamma   90.00
#
_symmetry.space_group_name_H-M   'P 1'
#
loop_
_entity.id
_entity.type
_entity.pdbx_description
1 polymer ?
#
loop_
_entity_poly.entity_id
_entity_poly.type
_entity_poly.pdbx_seq_one_letter_code
_entity_poly.pdbx_strand_id
1 'polypeptide(L)'
;MVRIEDNRELFENLKELERINEELAKLKLKKKEISENIINSSKGNEIAKVESLFGELGENEERVRYLTKRKEEILENIKNSLKSFETLVENFNIFCDYNGTISVMGLPGTGKLEMIMRFLAYCKKRDSFVVVLRDRERVMDMVRRITPETTIITVNPVYVEKVSDIRKLEQVSRLASRLSKDIMKVVRGRRNPLIVIHRSNDLSLDRINEVSGFLKEEFWRMFMENISPMENNMLLIFNCDSIGDECSTLMTFSDYLVRVELAGEGSRFMITRLRL
;
A
#
# COMPACT_ATOMS: atom_id res chain seq x y z
N MET A 1 7.63 0.56 7.60
CA MET A 1 7.29 1.70 6.72
C MET A 1 7.47 1.23 5.29
N VAL A 2 6.41 0.90 4.56
CA VAL A 2 6.53 0.29 3.23
C VAL A 2 5.95 1.19 2.17
N ARG A 3 6.73 1.52 1.15
CA ARG A 3 6.31 2.32 0.01
C ARG A 3 5.95 1.40 -1.15
N ILE A 4 5.02 1.82 -2.00
CA ILE A 4 4.72 1.13 -3.27
C ILE A 4 5.93 1.15 -4.21
N GLU A 5 6.81 2.14 -4.06
CA GLU A 5 8.12 2.26 -4.72
C GLU A 5 9.16 1.26 -4.21
N ASP A 6 9.02 0.71 -3.00
CA ASP A 6 10.01 -0.19 -2.40
C ASP A 6 10.23 -1.43 -3.27
N ASN A 7 9.22 -1.88 -4.02
CA ASN A 7 9.39 -3.00 -4.97
C ASN A 7 10.20 -2.60 -6.20
N ARG A 8 9.94 -1.41 -6.80
CA ARG A 8 10.68 -0.96 -7.97
C ARG A 8 12.12 -0.62 -7.60
N GLU A 9 12.31 0.11 -6.50
CA GLU A 9 13.62 0.44 -5.94
C GLU A 9 14.37 -0.83 -5.53
N LEU A 10 13.70 -1.83 -4.94
CA LEU A 10 14.30 -3.15 -4.68
C LEU A 10 14.75 -3.83 -5.98
N PHE A 11 13.92 -3.85 -7.03
CA PHE A 11 14.30 -4.44 -8.32
C PHE A 11 15.43 -3.67 -9.01
N GLU A 12 15.45 -2.34 -8.92
CA GLU A 12 16.53 -1.49 -9.45
C GLU A 12 17.84 -1.72 -8.68
N ASN A 13 17.78 -1.78 -7.34
CA ASN A 13 18.92 -2.12 -6.48
C ASN A 13 19.45 -3.54 -6.74
N LEU A 14 18.56 -4.52 -6.97
CA LEU A 14 18.96 -5.89 -7.33
C LEU A 14 19.69 -5.95 -8.68
N LYS A 15 19.18 -5.23 -9.70
CA LYS A 15 19.85 -5.11 -11.00
C LYS A 15 21.20 -4.41 -10.91
N GLU A 16 21.29 -3.33 -10.12
CA GLU A 16 22.55 -2.63 -9.90
C GLU A 16 23.56 -3.51 -9.15
N LEU A 17 23.11 -4.29 -8.17
CA LEU A 17 23.94 -5.27 -7.45
C LEU A 17 24.51 -6.34 -8.39
N GLU A 18 23.71 -6.87 -9.31
CA GLU A 18 24.18 -7.81 -10.35
C GLU A 18 25.27 -7.18 -11.21
N ARG A 19 25.02 -5.98 -11.75
CA ARG A 19 25.99 -5.25 -12.58
C ARG A 19 27.32 -5.00 -11.84
N ILE A 20 27.26 -4.58 -10.58
CA ILE A 20 28.46 -4.33 -9.78
C ILE A 20 29.23 -5.62 -9.51
N ASN A 21 28.54 -6.73 -9.24
CA ASN A 21 29.20 -8.03 -9.04
C ASN A 21 29.93 -8.48 -10.31
N GLU A 22 29.34 -8.28 -11.49
CA GLU A 22 29.99 -8.56 -12.77
C GLU A 22 31.22 -7.67 -13.00
N GLU A 23 31.12 -6.36 -12.74
CA GLU A 23 32.23 -5.42 -12.92
C GLU A 23 33.38 -5.73 -11.94
N LEU A 24 33.07 -6.04 -10.68
CA LEU A 24 34.07 -6.47 -9.69
C LEU A 24 34.77 -7.78 -10.10
N ALA A 25 34.05 -8.73 -10.70
CA ALA A 25 34.65 -9.96 -11.21
C ALA A 25 35.63 -9.68 -12.36
N LYS A 26 35.27 -8.79 -13.29
CA LYS A 26 36.15 -8.36 -14.40
C LYS A 26 37.40 -7.66 -13.88
N LEU A 27 37.27 -6.73 -12.92
CA LEU A 27 38.41 -6.01 -12.35
C LEU A 27 39.37 -6.91 -11.55
N LYS A 28 38.85 -7.98 -10.93
CA LYS A 28 39.69 -9.01 -10.29
C LYS A 28 40.53 -9.79 -11.31
N LEU A 29 39.94 -10.15 -12.45
CA LEU A 29 40.68 -10.79 -13.54
C LEU A 29 41.72 -9.83 -14.12
N LYS A 30 41.34 -8.59 -14.38
CA LYS A 30 42.24 -7.54 -14.88
C LYS A 30 43.42 -7.29 -13.93
N LYS A 31 43.17 -7.26 -12.61
CA LYS A 31 44.23 -7.15 -11.59
C LYS A 31 45.26 -8.27 -11.73
N LYS A 32 44.80 -9.50 -11.91
CA LYS A 32 45.67 -10.68 -12.08
C LYS A 32 46.53 -10.55 -13.33
N GLU A 33 45.93 -10.17 -14.45
CA GLU A 33 46.62 -9.94 -15.72
C GLU A 33 47.68 -8.83 -15.64
N ILE A 34 47.33 -7.67 -15.06
CA ILE A 34 48.29 -6.57 -14.86
C ILE A 34 49.45 -7.04 -13.98
N SER A 35 49.18 -7.78 -12.92
CA SER A 35 50.22 -8.30 -12.01
C SER A 35 51.17 -9.27 -12.72
N GLU A 36 50.64 -10.17 -13.57
CA GLU A 36 51.45 -11.09 -14.38
C GLU A 36 52.31 -10.33 -15.42
N ASN A 37 51.74 -9.30 -16.04
CA ASN A 37 52.45 -8.44 -16.99
C ASN A 37 53.57 -7.62 -16.33
N ILE A 38 53.38 -7.16 -15.09
CA ILE A 38 54.43 -6.51 -14.29
C ILE A 38 55.59 -7.49 -14.07
N ILE A 39 55.30 -8.71 -13.59
CA ILE A 39 56.32 -9.74 -13.33
C ILE A 39 57.13 -10.05 -14.60
N ASN A 40 56.46 -10.19 -15.74
CA ASN A 40 57.11 -10.49 -17.02
C ASN A 40 57.97 -9.31 -17.52
N SER A 41 57.46 -8.08 -17.42
CA SER A 41 58.17 -6.88 -17.86
C SER A 41 59.39 -6.56 -16.96
N SER A 42 59.31 -6.86 -15.66
CA SER A 42 60.42 -6.73 -14.73
C SER A 42 61.56 -7.71 -15.03
N LYS A 43 61.26 -8.94 -15.48
CA LYS A 43 62.31 -9.90 -15.92
C LYS A 43 63.03 -9.44 -17.18
N GLY A 44 62.38 -8.64 -18.02
CA GLY A 44 62.93 -8.09 -19.26
C GLY A 44 63.62 -6.72 -19.11
N ASN A 45 63.70 -6.15 -17.89
CA ASN A 45 64.21 -4.80 -17.62
C ASN A 45 63.46 -3.66 -18.38
N GLU A 46 62.18 -3.83 -18.69
CA GLU A 46 61.35 -2.82 -19.38
C GLU A 46 60.78 -1.76 -18.41
N ILE A 47 61.65 -0.93 -17.82
CA ILE A 47 61.30 -0.01 -16.70
C ILE A 47 60.09 0.90 -17.01
N ALA A 48 60.06 1.56 -18.17
CA ALA A 48 58.97 2.47 -18.53
C ALA A 48 57.60 1.77 -18.64
N LYS A 49 57.58 0.50 -19.05
CA LYS A 49 56.36 -0.31 -19.15
C LYS A 49 55.89 -0.77 -17.77
N VAL A 50 56.82 -1.08 -16.87
CA VAL A 50 56.53 -1.41 -15.48
C VAL A 50 55.85 -0.22 -14.78
N GLU A 51 56.36 1.01 -14.94
CA GLU A 51 55.75 2.22 -14.37
C GLU A 51 54.32 2.45 -14.88
N SER A 52 54.09 2.29 -16.19
CA SER A 52 52.75 2.39 -16.78
C SER A 52 51.78 1.36 -16.20
N LEU A 53 52.23 0.11 -16.02
CA LEU A 53 51.39 -0.97 -15.46
C LEU A 53 51.07 -0.76 -13.97
N PHE A 54 51.97 -0.14 -13.21
CA PHE A 54 51.67 0.28 -11.83
C PHE A 54 50.59 1.36 -11.77
N GLY A 55 50.61 2.31 -12.72
CA GLY A 55 49.53 3.30 -12.86
C GLY A 55 48.18 2.64 -13.13
N GLU A 56 48.13 1.72 -14.09
CA GLU A 56 46.91 0.97 -14.43
C GLU A 56 46.42 0.10 -13.27
N LEU A 57 47.34 -0.51 -12.50
CA LEU A 57 46.99 -1.25 -11.29
C LEU A 57 46.35 -0.34 -10.24
N GLY A 58 46.89 0.87 -10.05
CA GLY A 58 46.35 1.87 -9.13
C GLY A 58 44.91 2.28 -9.48
N GLU A 59 44.66 2.60 -10.75
CA GLU A 59 43.31 2.92 -11.24
C GLU A 59 42.34 1.74 -11.05
N ASN A 60 42.81 0.52 -11.32
CA ASN A 60 42.01 -0.70 -11.14
C ASN A 60 41.66 -0.93 -9.65
N GLU A 61 42.60 -0.68 -8.72
CA GLU A 61 42.35 -0.79 -7.28
C GLU A 61 41.40 0.29 -6.76
N GLU A 62 41.51 1.52 -7.25
CA GLU A 62 40.58 2.60 -6.91
C GLU A 62 39.16 2.28 -7.38
N ARG A 63 39.02 1.77 -8.60
CA ARG A 63 37.74 1.32 -9.15
C ARG A 63 37.12 0.18 -8.33
N VAL A 64 37.92 -0.81 -7.92
CA VAL A 64 37.49 -1.89 -7.03
C VAL A 64 37.01 -1.33 -5.68
N ARG A 65 37.74 -0.38 -5.09
CA ARG A 65 37.35 0.25 -3.83
C ARG A 65 36.02 0.98 -3.95
N TYR A 66 35.83 1.77 -5.00
CA TYR A 66 34.58 2.48 -5.27
C TYR A 66 33.40 1.52 -5.41
N LEU A 67 33.52 0.50 -6.25
CA LEU A 67 32.44 -0.48 -6.48
C LEU A 67 32.14 -1.32 -5.24
N THR A 68 33.14 -1.63 -4.42
CA THR A 68 32.94 -2.36 -3.16
C THR A 68 32.10 -1.52 -2.18
N LYS A 69 32.42 -0.22 -2.04
CA LYS A 69 31.63 0.69 -1.20
C LYS A 69 30.19 0.82 -1.74
N ARG A 70 30.02 1.00 -3.05
CA ARG A 70 28.70 1.09 -3.68
C ARG A 70 27.88 -0.19 -3.48
N LYS A 71 28.52 -1.35 -3.55
CA LYS A 71 27.90 -2.65 -3.25
C LYS A 71 27.37 -2.71 -1.82
N GLU A 72 28.15 -2.26 -0.84
CA GLU A 72 27.73 -2.23 0.57
C GLU A 72 26.52 -1.31 0.79
N GLU A 73 26.51 -0.13 0.17
CA GLU A 73 25.36 0.80 0.19
C GLU A 73 24.09 0.15 -0.37
N ILE A 74 24.19 -0.51 -1.53
CA ILE A 74 23.04 -1.20 -2.17
C ILE A 74 22.55 -2.37 -1.31
N LEU A 75 23.44 -3.15 -0.72
CA LEU A 75 23.07 -4.26 0.16
C LEU A 75 22.31 -3.78 1.40
N GLU A 76 22.72 -2.65 1.99
CA GLU A 76 22.01 -2.04 3.12
C GLU A 76 20.63 -1.51 2.69
N ASN A 77 20.52 -0.90 1.50
CA ASN A 77 19.23 -0.49 0.94
C ASN A 77 18.27 -1.67 0.75
N ILE A 78 18.74 -2.76 0.11
CA ILE A 78 17.96 -3.99 -0.07
C ILE A 78 17.49 -4.54 1.26
N LYS A 79 18.37 -4.62 2.27
CA LYS A 79 18.04 -5.12 3.60
C LYS A 79 16.97 -4.28 4.29
N ASN A 80 17.02 -2.96 4.12
CA ASN A 80 16.02 -2.04 4.68
C ASN A 80 14.66 -2.17 3.96
N SER A 81 14.64 -2.32 2.64
CA SER A 81 13.43 -2.60 1.87
C SER A 81 12.80 -3.96 2.22
N LEU A 82 13.62 -4.99 2.50
CA LEU A 82 13.11 -6.29 2.93
C LEU A 82 12.50 -6.25 4.33
N LYS A 83 13.17 -5.61 5.31
CA LYS A 83 12.61 -5.41 6.66
C LYS A 83 11.30 -4.63 6.63
N SER A 84 11.21 -3.64 5.76
CA SER A 84 9.99 -2.87 5.59
C SER A 84 8.87 -3.80 5.12
N PHE A 85 9.11 -4.54 4.04
CA PHE A 85 8.16 -5.50 3.47
C PHE A 85 7.69 -6.54 4.48
N GLU A 86 8.60 -7.15 5.25
CA GLU A 86 8.28 -8.08 6.33
C GLU A 86 7.34 -7.47 7.37
N THR A 87 7.62 -6.23 7.81
CA THR A 87 6.74 -5.51 8.75
C THR A 87 5.33 -5.30 8.17
N LEU A 88 5.21 -4.99 6.87
CA LEU A 88 3.89 -4.82 6.23
C LEU A 88 3.16 -6.16 6.08
N VAL A 89 3.87 -7.23 5.73
CA VAL A 89 3.32 -8.58 5.63
C VAL A 89 2.85 -9.08 6.99
N GLU A 90 3.60 -8.86 8.07
CA GLU A 90 3.19 -9.19 9.43
C GLU A 90 1.93 -8.43 9.85
N ASN A 91 1.86 -7.12 9.56
CA ASN A 91 0.66 -6.32 9.80
C ASN A 91 -0.54 -6.78 8.95
N PHE A 92 -0.31 -7.19 7.70
CA PHE A 92 -1.35 -7.71 6.82
C PHE A 92 -1.84 -9.09 7.24
N ASN A 93 -0.96 -9.98 7.74
CA ASN A 93 -1.37 -11.26 8.31
C ASN A 93 -2.32 -11.06 9.50
N ILE A 94 -1.98 -10.13 10.41
CA ILE A 94 -2.85 -9.77 11.54
C ILE A 94 -4.23 -9.32 11.03
N PHE A 95 -4.27 -8.46 10.01
CA PHE A 95 -5.55 -7.97 9.48
C PHE A 95 -6.33 -9.00 8.66
N CYS A 96 -5.68 -9.89 7.90
CA CYS A 96 -6.39 -10.89 7.12
C CYS A 96 -7.21 -11.83 8.01
N ASP A 97 -6.75 -12.14 9.22
CA ASP A 97 -7.48 -12.98 10.18
C ASP A 97 -8.35 -12.17 11.15
N TYR A 98 -8.34 -10.84 11.07
CA TYR A 98 -9.09 -9.95 11.95
C TYR A 98 -10.56 -9.80 11.52
N ASN A 99 -11.47 -9.72 12.49
CA ASN A 99 -12.87 -9.35 12.29
C ASN A 99 -13.15 -8.06 13.07
N GLY A 100 -13.75 -7.08 12.41
CA GLY A 100 -13.92 -5.74 12.94
C GLY A 100 -13.82 -4.68 11.86
N THR A 101 -13.37 -3.50 12.24
CA THR A 101 -13.43 -2.30 11.40
C THR A 101 -12.08 -1.62 11.30
N ILE A 102 -11.65 -1.32 10.07
CA ILE A 102 -10.43 -0.56 9.78
C ILE A 102 -10.81 0.68 8.98
N SER A 103 -10.40 1.86 9.45
CA SER A 103 -10.43 3.07 8.64
C SER A 103 -9.08 3.31 7.99
N VAL A 104 -9.06 3.54 6.68
CA VAL A 104 -7.89 3.94 5.90
C VAL A 104 -8.12 5.38 5.46
N MET A 105 -7.28 6.29 5.94
CA MET A 105 -7.41 7.73 5.68
C MET A 105 -6.17 8.33 5.06
N GLY A 106 -6.36 9.45 4.37
CA GLY A 106 -5.32 10.24 3.72
C GLY A 106 -5.95 11.15 2.69
N LEU A 107 -5.17 12.09 2.15
CA LEU A 107 -5.65 12.96 1.07
C LEU A 107 -6.03 12.15 -0.19
N PRO A 108 -6.88 12.69 -1.08
CA PRO A 108 -7.07 12.08 -2.39
C PRO A 108 -5.75 11.91 -3.13
N GLY A 109 -5.59 10.81 -3.87
CA GLY A 109 -4.38 10.53 -4.65
C GLY A 109 -3.21 9.92 -3.89
N THR A 110 -3.31 9.70 -2.57
CA THR A 110 -2.23 9.08 -1.77
C THR A 110 -2.06 7.56 -1.96
N GLY A 111 -2.62 6.96 -3.02
CA GLY A 111 -2.48 5.53 -3.28
C GLY A 111 -3.25 4.58 -2.34
N LYS A 112 -4.13 5.09 -1.46
CA LYS A 112 -4.90 4.26 -0.48
C LYS A 112 -5.59 3.07 -1.12
N LEU A 113 -6.27 3.30 -2.25
CA LEU A 113 -7.04 2.26 -2.91
C LEU A 113 -6.12 1.16 -3.45
N GLU A 114 -4.97 1.52 -4.03
CA GLU A 114 -3.99 0.54 -4.51
C GLU A 114 -3.45 -0.30 -3.36
N MET A 115 -3.11 0.32 -2.22
CA MET A 115 -2.70 -0.40 -1.02
C MET A 115 -3.78 -1.40 -0.56
N ILE A 116 -5.04 -0.96 -0.50
CA ILE A 116 -6.17 -1.82 -0.11
C ILE A 116 -6.32 -2.99 -1.10
N MET A 117 -6.21 -2.75 -2.41
CA MET A 117 -6.33 -3.83 -3.41
C MET A 117 -5.19 -4.85 -3.28
N ARG A 118 -3.96 -4.41 -3.00
CA ARG A 118 -2.84 -5.33 -2.71
C ARG A 118 -3.09 -6.14 -1.44
N PHE A 119 -3.66 -5.52 -0.42
CA PHE A 119 -4.09 -6.21 0.80
C PHE A 119 -5.17 -7.27 0.50
N LEU A 120 -6.18 -6.95 -0.32
CA LEU A 120 -7.19 -7.91 -0.77
C LEU A 120 -6.58 -9.10 -1.51
N ALA A 121 -5.66 -8.83 -2.45
CA ALA A 121 -4.96 -9.87 -3.21
C ALA A 121 -4.14 -10.82 -2.30
N TYR A 122 -3.71 -10.32 -1.14
CA TYR A 122 -2.99 -11.09 -0.13
C TYR A 122 -3.95 -11.93 0.75
N CYS A 123 -5.11 -11.40 1.14
CA CYS A 123 -6.10 -12.10 1.98
C CYS A 123 -6.99 -13.11 1.23
N LYS A 124 -6.41 -14.00 0.41
CA LYS A 124 -7.13 -14.93 -0.49
C LYS A 124 -8.10 -15.91 0.19
N LYS A 125 -8.02 -16.07 1.51
CA LYS A 125 -8.91 -16.95 2.30
C LYS A 125 -10.29 -16.34 2.54
N ARG A 126 -10.50 -15.07 2.19
CA ARG A 126 -11.74 -14.32 2.44
C ARG A 126 -12.49 -14.07 1.14
N ASP A 127 -13.81 -14.20 1.19
CA ASP A 127 -14.67 -13.69 0.12
C ASP A 127 -14.58 -12.14 0.12
N SER A 128 -13.96 -11.55 -0.91
CA SER A 128 -13.70 -10.12 -0.96
C SER A 128 -14.77 -9.36 -1.76
N PHE A 129 -15.19 -8.22 -1.21
CA PHE A 129 -16.19 -7.33 -1.76
C PHE A 129 -15.68 -5.89 -1.78
N VAL A 130 -15.91 -5.18 -2.88
CA VAL A 130 -15.64 -3.74 -2.95
C VAL A 130 -16.94 -3.03 -3.31
N VAL A 131 -17.39 -2.17 -2.40
CA VAL A 131 -18.57 -1.33 -2.55
C VAL A 131 -18.15 -0.02 -3.18
N VAL A 132 -18.75 0.33 -4.32
CA VAL A 132 -18.41 1.51 -5.12
C VAL A 132 -19.69 2.21 -5.56
N LEU A 133 -19.68 3.55 -5.65
CA LEU A 133 -20.72 4.25 -6.40
C LEU A 133 -20.75 3.82 -7.87
N ARG A 134 -21.97 3.73 -8.42
CA ARG A 134 -22.23 3.21 -9.77
C ARG A 134 -21.50 3.97 -10.89
N ASP A 135 -21.21 5.25 -10.72
CA ASP A 135 -20.60 6.13 -11.73
C ASP A 135 -19.05 6.10 -11.71
N ARG A 136 -18.43 5.23 -10.89
CA ARG A 136 -16.97 5.13 -10.75
C ARG A 136 -16.36 4.01 -11.59
N GLU A 137 -16.56 4.02 -12.91
CA GLU A 137 -16.08 2.98 -13.84
C GLU A 137 -14.58 2.71 -13.72
N ARG A 138 -13.76 3.76 -13.67
CA ARG A 138 -12.30 3.65 -13.51
C ARG A 138 -11.88 2.85 -12.28
N VAL A 139 -12.64 2.98 -11.18
CA VAL A 139 -12.36 2.24 -9.94
C VAL A 139 -12.71 0.77 -10.14
N MET A 140 -13.88 0.49 -10.73
CA MET A 140 -14.32 -0.87 -11.02
C MET A 140 -13.32 -1.61 -11.91
N ASP A 141 -12.80 -0.96 -12.94
CA ASP A 141 -11.79 -1.54 -13.84
C ASP A 141 -10.48 -1.81 -13.10
N MET A 142 -10.08 -0.91 -12.20
CA MET A 142 -8.90 -1.13 -11.37
C MET A 142 -9.07 -2.32 -10.42
N VAL A 143 -10.23 -2.49 -9.78
CA VAL A 143 -10.52 -3.67 -8.94
C VAL A 143 -10.41 -4.94 -9.77
N ARG A 144 -11.10 -5.00 -10.92
CA ARG A 144 -11.08 -6.18 -11.81
C ARG A 144 -9.67 -6.55 -12.29
N ARG A 145 -8.79 -5.57 -12.47
CA ARG A 145 -7.40 -5.80 -12.91
C ARG A 145 -6.51 -6.34 -11.80
N ILE A 146 -6.66 -5.84 -10.56
CA ILE A 146 -5.75 -6.17 -9.45
C ILE A 146 -6.26 -7.40 -8.69
N THR A 147 -7.57 -7.51 -8.47
CA THR A 147 -8.22 -8.61 -7.75
C THR A 147 -9.45 -9.11 -8.51
N PRO A 148 -9.26 -9.89 -9.60
CA PRO A 148 -10.35 -10.39 -10.45
C PRO A 148 -11.43 -11.19 -9.71
N GLU A 149 -11.07 -11.84 -8.62
CA GLU A 149 -11.95 -12.63 -7.75
C GLU A 149 -12.85 -11.78 -6.83
N THR A 150 -12.55 -10.49 -6.68
CA THR A 150 -13.31 -9.58 -5.82
C THR A 150 -14.65 -9.22 -6.45
N THR A 151 -15.72 -9.40 -5.68
CA THR A 151 -17.07 -9.00 -6.12
C THR A 151 -17.28 -7.50 -5.95
N ILE A 152 -17.70 -6.82 -7.02
CA ILE A 152 -18.02 -5.38 -6.98
C ILE A 152 -19.50 -5.19 -6.67
N ILE A 153 -19.80 -4.43 -5.61
CA ILE A 153 -21.17 -4.04 -5.24
C ILE A 153 -21.36 -2.58 -5.65
N THR A 154 -22.18 -2.35 -6.67
CA THR A 154 -22.48 -0.97 -7.12
C THR A 154 -23.63 -0.38 -6.32
N VAL A 155 -23.40 0.80 -5.74
CA VAL A 155 -24.41 1.58 -5.01
C VAL A 155 -24.93 2.68 -5.92
N ASN A 156 -26.27 2.83 -5.97
CA ASN A 156 -26.91 3.85 -6.79
C ASN A 156 -26.66 5.27 -6.25
N PRO A 157 -26.48 6.27 -7.12
CA PRO A 157 -26.49 7.68 -6.73
C PRO A 157 -27.84 8.13 -6.17
N VAL A 158 -28.90 7.33 -6.22
CA VAL A 158 -30.19 7.68 -5.59
C VAL A 158 -30.11 7.69 -4.05
N TYR A 159 -29.09 7.04 -3.46
CA TYR A 159 -28.68 7.28 -2.06
C TYR A 159 -28.01 8.66 -1.87
N VAL A 160 -27.65 9.30 -2.99
CA VAL A 160 -26.92 10.56 -3.15
C VAL A 160 -27.83 11.74 -3.52
N GLU A 161 -28.91 11.50 -4.25
CA GLU A 161 -29.77 12.53 -4.86
C GLU A 161 -31.04 12.89 -4.04
N LYS A 162 -31.55 12.02 -3.16
CA LYS A 162 -32.74 12.32 -2.29
C LYS A 162 -32.40 13.12 -1.02
N VAL A 163 -31.33 13.88 -1.10
CA VAL A 163 -30.65 14.54 0.02
C VAL A 163 -31.39 15.79 0.51
N SER A 164 -32.16 16.44 -0.37
CA SER A 164 -32.84 17.71 -0.09
C SER A 164 -33.84 17.67 1.07
N ASP A 165 -34.27 16.47 1.49
CA ASP A 165 -35.27 16.27 2.54
C ASP A 165 -34.70 15.71 3.86
N ILE A 166 -33.40 15.42 3.96
CA ILE A 166 -32.83 14.80 5.17
C ILE A 166 -32.67 15.85 6.27
N ARG A 167 -33.67 15.94 7.14
CA ARG A 167 -33.65 16.82 8.33
C ARG A 167 -33.88 16.08 9.64
N LYS A 168 -34.26 14.81 9.57
CA LYS A 168 -34.70 14.02 10.73
C LYS A 168 -33.90 12.72 10.86
N LEU A 169 -33.72 12.30 12.11
CA LEU A 169 -33.06 11.05 12.50
C LEU A 169 -33.64 9.85 11.75
N GLU A 170 -34.96 9.72 11.69
CA GLU A 170 -35.66 8.60 11.04
C GLU A 170 -35.30 8.43 9.56
N GLN A 171 -35.06 9.54 8.84
CA GLN A 171 -34.68 9.50 7.43
C GLN A 171 -33.25 8.99 7.28
N VAL A 172 -32.35 9.46 8.17
CA VAL A 172 -30.96 9.01 8.24
C VAL A 172 -30.89 7.52 8.55
N SER A 173 -31.59 7.06 9.61
CA SER A 173 -31.59 5.65 10.00
C SER A 173 -32.15 4.75 8.90
N ARG A 174 -33.20 5.19 8.19
CA ARG A 174 -33.74 4.46 7.02
C ARG A 174 -32.72 4.36 5.89
N LEU A 175 -32.01 5.44 5.59
CA LEU A 175 -31.01 5.47 4.52
C LEU A 175 -29.84 4.53 4.84
N ALA A 176 -29.27 4.66 6.04
CA ALA A 176 -28.19 3.82 6.53
C ALA A 176 -28.59 2.34 6.56
N SER A 177 -29.78 2.03 7.10
CA SER A 177 -30.32 0.67 7.14
C SER A 177 -30.57 0.07 5.76
N ARG A 178 -30.95 0.89 4.79
CA ARG A 178 -31.18 0.41 3.41
C ARG A 178 -29.86 0.06 2.73
N LEU A 179 -28.85 0.93 2.86
CA LEU A 179 -27.52 0.70 2.31
C LEU A 179 -26.88 -0.56 2.91
N SER A 180 -26.90 -0.69 4.24
CA SER A 180 -26.34 -1.85 4.93
C SER A 180 -27.05 -3.15 4.53
N LYS A 181 -28.40 -3.15 4.48
CA LYS A 181 -29.18 -4.31 4.03
C LYS A 181 -28.89 -4.71 2.59
N ASP A 182 -28.70 -3.75 1.69
CA ASP A 182 -28.38 -4.05 0.29
C ASP A 182 -27.00 -4.67 0.15
N ILE A 183 -25.99 -4.19 0.90
CA ILE A 183 -24.67 -4.85 0.98
C ILE A 183 -24.81 -6.26 1.56
N MET A 184 -25.50 -6.41 2.70
CA MET A 184 -25.66 -7.70 3.37
C MET A 184 -26.40 -8.73 2.54
N LYS A 185 -27.33 -8.33 1.67
CA LYS A 185 -27.99 -9.28 0.74
C LYS A 185 -26.99 -9.96 -0.19
N VAL A 186 -25.95 -9.24 -0.63
CA VAL A 186 -24.92 -9.79 -1.52
C VAL A 186 -23.90 -10.62 -0.75
N VAL A 187 -23.57 -10.20 0.47
CA VAL A 187 -22.55 -10.83 1.31
C VAL A 187 -23.10 -12.05 2.08
N ARG A 188 -24.42 -12.16 2.27
CA ARG A 188 -25.04 -13.26 3.02
C ARG A 188 -24.66 -14.63 2.44
N GLY A 189 -24.23 -15.53 3.32
CA GLY A 189 -23.81 -16.90 2.96
C GLY A 189 -22.35 -17.03 2.52
N ARG A 190 -21.58 -15.95 2.55
CA ARG A 190 -20.15 -15.91 2.25
C ARG A 190 -19.33 -16.20 3.50
N ARG A 191 -18.17 -16.85 3.34
CA ARG A 191 -17.31 -17.23 4.45
C ARG A 191 -16.31 -16.12 4.73
N ASN A 192 -16.29 -15.64 5.96
CA ASN A 192 -15.33 -14.66 6.47
C ASN A 192 -15.16 -13.42 5.56
N PRO A 193 -16.25 -12.72 5.21
CA PRO A 193 -16.20 -11.72 4.14
C PRO A 193 -15.35 -10.51 4.52
N LEU A 194 -14.64 -9.98 3.52
CA LEU A 194 -13.89 -8.74 3.61
C LEU A 194 -14.58 -7.71 2.72
N ILE A 195 -15.11 -6.64 3.31
CA ILE A 195 -15.85 -5.60 2.60
C ILE A 195 -15.03 -4.31 2.63
N VAL A 196 -14.75 -3.75 1.45
CA VAL A 196 -14.15 -2.42 1.31
C VAL A 196 -15.21 -1.43 0.86
N ILE A 197 -15.46 -0.39 1.65
CA ILE A 197 -16.25 0.76 1.24
C ILE A 197 -15.31 1.78 0.59
N HIS A 198 -15.36 1.89 -0.75
CA HIS A 198 -14.54 2.86 -1.47
C HIS A 198 -15.11 4.27 -1.36
N ARG A 199 -14.27 5.22 -0.90
CA ARG A 199 -14.62 6.63 -0.67
C ARG A 199 -15.91 6.74 0.14
N SER A 200 -15.83 6.46 1.44
CA SER A 200 -16.98 6.59 2.34
C SER A 200 -17.65 7.97 2.26
N ASN A 201 -16.88 9.03 1.99
CA ASN A 201 -17.37 10.40 1.74
C ASN A 201 -18.43 10.46 0.61
N ASP A 202 -18.34 9.58 -0.39
CA ASP A 202 -19.28 9.52 -1.51
C ASP A 202 -20.64 8.92 -1.07
N LEU A 203 -20.64 8.05 -0.06
CA LEU A 203 -21.84 7.36 0.45
C LEU A 203 -22.48 8.09 1.64
N SER A 204 -21.69 8.86 2.37
CA SER A 204 -22.15 9.53 3.59
C SER A 204 -22.98 10.79 3.30
N LEU A 205 -23.46 11.39 4.39
CA LEU A 205 -24.14 12.67 4.39
C LEU A 205 -23.16 13.86 4.42
N ASP A 206 -21.84 13.62 4.38
CA ASP A 206 -20.84 14.68 4.54
C ASP A 206 -20.86 15.70 3.38
N ARG A 207 -21.25 15.25 2.19
CA ARG A 207 -21.49 16.09 1.00
C ARG A 207 -22.64 17.10 1.13
N ILE A 208 -23.39 17.05 2.22
CA ILE A 208 -24.60 17.86 2.47
C ILE A 208 -24.27 18.82 3.59
N ASN A 209 -24.02 20.08 3.25
CA ASN A 209 -23.57 21.09 4.21
C ASN A 209 -24.65 21.41 5.26
N GLU A 210 -25.92 21.26 4.89
CA GLU A 210 -27.08 21.58 5.72
C GLU A 210 -27.38 20.51 6.78
N VAL A 211 -26.80 19.31 6.64
CA VAL A 211 -27.00 18.21 7.59
C VAL A 211 -26.02 18.36 8.75
N SER A 212 -26.54 18.36 9.97
CA SER A 212 -25.71 18.50 11.16
C SER A 212 -24.74 17.32 11.34
N GLY A 213 -23.58 17.57 11.96
CA GLY A 213 -22.59 16.52 12.25
C GLY A 213 -23.17 15.34 13.04
N PHE A 214 -24.11 15.60 13.95
CA PHE A 214 -24.84 14.56 14.68
C PHE A 214 -25.59 13.59 13.75
N LEU A 215 -26.28 14.10 12.73
CA LEU A 215 -26.97 13.26 11.76
C LEU A 215 -26.00 12.51 10.84
N LYS A 216 -24.85 13.11 10.52
CA LYS A 216 -23.76 12.42 9.79
C LYS A 216 -23.18 11.26 10.60
N GLU A 217 -22.98 11.44 11.90
CA GLU A 217 -22.53 10.38 12.80
C GLU A 217 -23.59 9.27 12.94
N GLU A 218 -24.86 9.65 13.11
CA GLU A 218 -25.95 8.67 13.24
C GLU A 218 -26.08 7.79 11.99
N PHE A 219 -25.83 8.34 10.80
CA PHE A 219 -25.79 7.55 9.57
C PHE A 219 -24.82 6.37 9.71
N TRP A 220 -23.59 6.64 10.14
CA TRP A 220 -22.57 5.60 10.30
C TRP A 220 -22.85 4.68 11.48
N ARG A 221 -23.37 5.20 12.60
CA ARG A 221 -23.81 4.37 13.73
C ARG A 221 -24.84 3.33 13.28
N MET A 222 -25.91 3.77 12.63
CA MET A 222 -26.95 2.90 12.09
C MET A 222 -26.43 1.95 11.03
N PHE A 223 -25.51 2.40 10.19
CA PHE A 223 -24.86 1.51 9.21
C PHE A 223 -24.09 0.39 9.92
N MET A 224 -23.26 0.73 10.90
CA MET A 224 -22.42 -0.19 11.65
C MET A 224 -23.23 -1.20 12.45
N GLU A 225 -24.31 -0.77 13.13
CA GLU A 225 -25.21 -1.67 13.86
C GLU A 225 -25.92 -2.68 12.97
N ASN A 226 -26.20 -2.33 11.71
CA ASN A 226 -26.84 -3.25 10.77
C ASN A 226 -25.85 -4.22 10.11
N ILE A 227 -24.59 -3.81 9.95
CA ILE A 227 -23.53 -4.67 9.38
C ILE A 227 -22.91 -5.57 10.45
N SER A 228 -22.73 -5.07 11.67
CA SER A 228 -22.08 -5.73 12.82
C SER A 228 -20.88 -6.61 12.42
N PRO A 229 -19.74 -6.02 12.00
CA PRO A 229 -18.62 -6.79 11.46
C PRO A 229 -18.13 -7.92 12.37
N MET A 230 -17.99 -7.68 13.68
CA MET A 230 -17.55 -8.71 14.62
C MET A 230 -18.55 -9.88 14.74
N GLU A 231 -19.85 -9.59 14.90
CA GLU A 231 -20.90 -10.62 15.04
C GLU A 231 -21.04 -11.47 13.78
N ASN A 232 -20.81 -10.86 12.62
CA ASN A 232 -20.92 -11.52 11.33
C ASN A 232 -19.58 -12.09 10.81
N ASN A 233 -18.53 -12.11 11.64
CA ASN A 233 -17.18 -12.57 11.27
C ASN A 233 -16.66 -11.91 9.97
N MET A 234 -16.77 -10.58 9.91
CA MET A 234 -16.41 -9.78 8.74
C MET A 234 -15.29 -8.81 9.09
N LEU A 235 -14.50 -8.47 8.07
CA LEU A 235 -13.61 -7.32 8.10
C LEU A 235 -14.22 -6.23 7.23
N LEU A 236 -14.49 -5.08 7.83
CA LEU A 236 -14.99 -3.91 7.13
C LEU A 236 -13.87 -2.86 7.05
N ILE A 237 -13.55 -2.44 5.84
CA ILE A 237 -12.52 -1.42 5.58
C ILE A 237 -13.19 -0.20 4.97
N PHE A 238 -13.10 0.94 5.65
CA PHE A 238 -13.49 2.22 5.11
C PHE A 238 -12.29 2.88 4.44
N ASN A 239 -12.40 3.19 3.15
CA ASN A 239 -11.44 4.07 2.47
C ASN A 239 -12.02 5.48 2.48
N CYS A 240 -11.43 6.37 3.27
CA CYS A 240 -11.91 7.73 3.48
C CYS A 240 -10.88 8.77 3.01
N ASP A 241 -11.34 9.78 2.29
CA ASP A 241 -10.52 10.95 1.97
C ASP A 241 -10.59 11.94 3.13
N SER A 242 -9.41 12.40 3.60
CA SER A 242 -9.28 13.39 4.69
C SER A 242 -9.71 14.80 4.25
N ILE A 243 -10.96 14.91 3.81
CA ILE A 243 -11.67 16.12 3.43
C ILE A 243 -12.93 16.17 4.30
N GLY A 244 -13.14 17.26 5.02
CA GLY A 244 -14.24 17.39 5.98
C GLY A 244 -14.07 16.50 7.21
N ASP A 245 -15.19 16.23 7.89
CA ASP A 245 -15.20 15.53 9.19
C ASP A 245 -15.42 14.01 9.05
N GLU A 246 -15.71 13.52 7.85
CA GLU A 246 -16.06 12.13 7.57
C GLU A 246 -15.09 11.12 8.17
N CYS A 247 -13.78 11.28 7.95
CA CYS A 247 -12.80 10.32 8.45
C CYS A 247 -12.70 10.36 9.98
N SER A 248 -12.86 11.54 10.57
CA SER A 248 -12.86 11.72 12.03
C SER A 248 -14.10 11.05 12.64
N THR A 249 -15.26 11.14 11.98
CA THR A 249 -16.46 10.41 12.38
C THR A 249 -16.26 8.90 12.28
N LEU A 250 -15.71 8.38 11.18
CA LEU A 250 -15.48 6.94 11.02
C LEU A 250 -14.43 6.36 11.98
N MET A 251 -13.46 7.17 12.41
CA MET A 251 -12.51 6.76 13.45
C MET A 251 -13.22 6.36 14.73
N THR A 252 -14.35 6.99 15.09
CA THR A 252 -15.03 6.66 16.34
C THR A 252 -15.59 5.24 16.34
N PHE A 253 -15.86 4.66 15.16
CA PHE A 253 -16.38 3.30 14.97
C PHE A 253 -15.31 2.26 14.59
N SER A 254 -14.06 2.70 14.41
CA SER A 254 -12.99 1.85 13.90
C SER A 254 -12.15 1.26 15.01
N ASP A 255 -11.71 0.01 14.83
CA ASP A 255 -10.80 -0.66 15.76
C ASP A 255 -9.35 -0.35 15.42
N TYR A 256 -9.07 -0.17 14.13
CA TYR A 256 -7.78 0.28 13.63
C TYR A 256 -7.91 1.48 12.69
N LEU A 257 -6.87 2.29 12.70
CA LEU A 257 -6.66 3.39 11.77
C LEU A 257 -5.38 3.16 10.99
N VAL A 258 -5.47 3.26 9.66
CA VAL A 258 -4.33 3.32 8.76
C VAL A 258 -4.27 4.72 8.17
N ARG A 259 -3.27 5.51 8.55
CA ARG A 259 -3.01 6.83 7.94
C ARG A 259 -2.05 6.68 6.77
N VAL A 260 -2.37 7.29 5.65
CA VAL A 260 -1.59 7.29 4.42
C VAL A 260 -1.18 8.71 4.08
N GLU A 261 0.13 8.95 4.05
CA GLU A 261 0.73 10.26 3.82
C GLU A 261 1.66 10.20 2.60
N LEU A 262 1.72 11.28 1.81
CA LEU A 262 2.73 11.42 0.77
C LEU A 262 4.09 11.64 1.44
N ALA A 263 5.11 10.92 0.99
CA ALA A 263 6.46 11.02 1.52
C ALA A 263 7.47 10.99 0.38
N GLY A 264 7.80 12.18 -0.15
CA GLY A 264 8.65 12.31 -1.35
C GLY A 264 7.91 11.81 -2.60
N GLU A 265 8.52 10.87 -3.33
CA GLU A 265 7.92 10.25 -4.52
C GLU A 265 6.89 9.14 -4.16
N GLY A 266 6.89 8.66 -2.90
CA GLY A 266 6.08 7.52 -2.46
C GLY A 266 4.98 7.86 -1.43
N SER A 267 4.40 6.80 -0.85
CA SER A 267 3.41 6.88 0.23
C SER A 267 3.89 6.15 1.47
N ARG A 268 3.65 6.74 2.64
CA ARG A 268 3.94 6.17 3.96
C ARG A 268 2.63 5.79 4.65
N PHE A 269 2.62 4.64 5.30
CA PHE A 269 1.47 4.14 6.06
C PHE A 269 1.81 4.00 7.54
N MET A 270 0.90 4.45 8.40
CA MET A 270 0.99 4.29 9.85
C MET A 270 -0.27 3.60 10.36
N ILE A 271 -0.08 2.56 11.17
CA ILE A 271 -1.17 1.78 11.75
C ILE A 271 -1.30 2.14 13.22
N THR A 272 -2.52 2.40 13.66
CA THR A 272 -2.85 2.71 15.06
C THR A 272 -4.06 1.87 15.47
N ARG A 273 -3.94 1.14 16.58
CA ARG A 273 -5.09 0.49 17.21
C ARG A 273 -5.84 1.54 18.03
N LEU A 274 -7.13 1.73 17.76
CA LEU A 274 -7.98 2.73 18.40
C LEU A 274 -8.78 2.16 19.58
N ARG A 275 -9.15 0.88 19.51
CA ARG A 275 -9.97 0.20 20.52
C ARG A 275 -9.26 -1.05 21.05
N LEU A 276 -9.28 -1.24 22.37
CA LEU A 276 -8.65 -2.36 23.09
C LEU A 276 -9.61 -3.54 23.21
#